data_AF-A0A0F9WRZ1-F1
#
_entry.id   AF-A0A0F9WRZ1-F1
#
_cell.length_a   1.000
_cell.length_b   1.000
_cell.length_c   1.000
_cell.angle_alpha   90.00
_cell.angle_beta   90.00
_cell.angle_gamma   90.00
#
_symmetry.space_group_name_H-M   'P 1'
#
loop_
_entity.id
_entity.type
_entity.pdbx_description
1 polymer ?
#
loop_
_entity_poly.entity_id
_entity_poly.type
_entity_poly.pdbx_seq_one_letter_code
_entity_poly.pdbx_strand_id
1 'polypeptide(L)'
;MPVKIPTLREVLTEYCEKRNIPKRRQVYATMMGKCYVVSVLMAKMIGNGARAVYGKYHGSNVERPNILFHRHGWVEYKGTIFDPTRWVFEDKKPHMWSGPADSDEYDEGSWKMLEDPIFKIEQPKRENEKLIFLDWETPWLPLFLSELFDDSRICTHMTPMELHYVAHISPKHLDGHSIEVYERMRELKLGAMIPMDSQLYADSLRKAAKKSPRRKK
;
A
#
# COMPACT_ATOMS: atom_id res chain seq x y z
N MET A 1 12.15 -21.43 -14.44
CA MET A 1 12.11 -20.74 -15.74
C MET A 1 12.09 -19.23 -15.50
N PRO A 2 12.82 -18.41 -16.26
CA PRO A 2 12.73 -16.96 -16.15
C PRO A 2 11.31 -16.51 -16.47
N VAL A 3 10.73 -15.65 -15.62
CA VAL A 3 9.38 -15.11 -15.82
C VAL A 3 9.46 -14.00 -16.86
N LYS A 4 8.67 -14.10 -17.92
CA LYS A 4 8.60 -13.09 -18.97
C LYS A 4 7.80 -11.88 -18.47
N ILE A 5 8.40 -10.70 -18.49
CA ILE A 5 7.67 -9.45 -18.28
C ILE A 5 6.99 -9.07 -19.60
N PRO A 6 5.67 -8.83 -19.63
CA PRO A 6 4.98 -8.45 -20.84
C PRO A 6 5.37 -7.03 -21.27
N THR A 7 5.49 -6.83 -22.58
CA THR A 7 5.65 -5.51 -23.18
C THR A 7 4.36 -4.70 -23.05
N LEU A 8 4.45 -3.37 -23.14
CA LEU A 8 3.27 -2.51 -23.11
C LEU A 8 2.26 -2.87 -24.22
N ARG A 9 2.75 -3.29 -25.40
CA ARG A 9 1.90 -3.72 -26.52
C ARG A 9 1.15 -5.02 -26.22
N GLU A 10 1.80 -5.98 -25.58
CA GLU A 10 1.15 -7.22 -25.13
C GLU A 10 0.06 -6.92 -24.10
N VAL A 11 0.34 -6.02 -23.14
CA VAL A 11 -0.66 -5.57 -22.14
C VAL A 11 -1.84 -4.86 -22.82
N LEU A 12 -1.58 -3.96 -23.78
CA LEU A 12 -2.65 -3.29 -24.56
C LEU A 12 -3.52 -4.30 -25.31
N THR A 13 -2.89 -5.27 -25.98
CA THR A 13 -3.58 -6.30 -26.76
C THR A 13 -4.51 -7.11 -25.87
N GLU A 14 -3.97 -7.65 -24.78
CA GLU A 14 -4.74 -8.44 -23.82
C GLU A 14 -5.89 -7.62 -23.20
N TYR A 15 -5.64 -6.35 -22.84
CA TYR A 15 -6.67 -5.47 -22.29
C TYR A 15 -7.81 -5.27 -23.29
N CYS A 16 -7.47 -4.99 -24.54
CA CYS A 16 -8.44 -4.76 -25.60
C CYS A 16 -9.24 -6.01 -25.92
N GLU A 17 -8.60 -7.18 -25.97
CA GLU A 17 -9.27 -8.46 -26.21
C GLU A 17 -10.28 -8.79 -25.10
N LYS A 18 -9.89 -8.66 -23.82
CA LYS A 18 -10.83 -8.84 -22.70
C LYS A 18 -12.00 -7.87 -22.69
N ARG A 19 -11.89 -6.74 -23.39
CA ARG A 19 -12.91 -5.71 -23.52
C ARG A 19 -13.66 -5.74 -24.85
N ASN A 20 -13.39 -6.73 -25.71
CA ASN A 20 -13.95 -6.82 -27.06
C ASN A 20 -13.68 -5.55 -27.91
N ILE A 21 -12.54 -4.89 -27.72
CA ILE A 21 -12.13 -3.73 -28.50
C ILE A 21 -11.50 -4.20 -29.82
N PRO A 22 -12.05 -3.81 -30.99
CA PRO A 22 -11.53 -4.24 -32.29
C PRO A 22 -10.08 -3.83 -32.50
N LYS A 23 -9.29 -4.66 -33.21
CA LYS A 23 -7.86 -4.39 -33.51
C LYS A 23 -7.58 -2.97 -34.04
N ARG A 24 -8.44 -2.47 -34.93
CA ARG A 24 -8.35 -1.09 -35.48
C ARG A 24 -8.51 0.04 -34.45
N ARG A 25 -8.99 -0.26 -33.25
CA ARG A 25 -9.19 0.68 -32.13
C ARG A 25 -8.23 0.41 -30.96
N GLN A 26 -7.28 -0.52 -31.11
CA GLN A 26 -6.31 -0.83 -30.07
C GLN A 26 -5.21 0.24 -30.06
N VAL A 27 -5.45 1.31 -29.30
CA VAL A 27 -4.52 2.42 -29.12
C VAL A 27 -4.28 2.63 -27.63
N TYR A 28 -3.08 3.05 -27.22
CA TYR A 28 -2.75 3.21 -25.80
C TYR A 28 -3.68 4.17 -25.04
N ALA A 29 -4.32 5.12 -25.73
CA ALA A 29 -5.34 5.99 -25.16
C ALA A 29 -6.52 5.22 -24.52
N THR A 30 -6.81 3.98 -24.94
CA THR A 30 -7.88 3.16 -24.33
C THR A 30 -7.57 2.72 -22.89
N MET A 31 -6.31 2.87 -22.45
CA MET A 31 -5.85 2.54 -21.11
C MET A 31 -5.88 3.76 -20.16
N MET A 32 -6.08 4.98 -20.69
CA MET A 32 -6.14 6.20 -19.88
C MET A 32 -7.30 6.14 -18.88
N GLY A 33 -7.02 6.51 -17.63
CA GLY A 33 -7.99 6.40 -16.53
C GLY A 33 -8.35 4.96 -16.13
N LYS A 34 -7.63 3.95 -16.64
CA LYS A 34 -7.83 2.52 -16.34
C LYS A 34 -6.59 1.88 -15.70
N CYS A 35 -5.70 2.69 -15.11
CA CYS A 35 -4.42 2.30 -14.54
C CYS A 35 -4.51 1.05 -13.65
N TYR A 36 -5.41 1.00 -12.68
CA TYR A 36 -5.51 -0.16 -11.80
C TYR A 36 -5.97 -1.43 -12.51
N VAL A 37 -6.95 -1.34 -13.42
CA VAL A 37 -7.42 -2.50 -14.19
C VAL A 37 -6.30 -3.04 -15.09
N VAL A 38 -5.54 -2.14 -15.71
CA VAL A 38 -4.38 -2.50 -16.51
C VAL A 38 -3.30 -3.18 -15.65
N SER A 39 -3.03 -2.65 -14.46
CA SER A 39 -2.03 -3.23 -13.55
C SER A 39 -2.45 -4.60 -13.01
N VAL A 40 -3.75 -4.80 -12.69
CA VAL A 40 -4.30 -6.13 -12.36
C VAL A 40 -4.08 -7.11 -13.51
N LEU A 41 -4.31 -6.66 -14.74
CA LEU A 41 -4.10 -7.50 -15.91
C LEU A 41 -2.63 -7.88 -16.08
N MET A 42 -1.73 -6.88 -16.02
CA MET A 42 -0.30 -7.09 -16.15
C MET A 42 0.26 -8.01 -15.05
N ALA A 43 -0.17 -7.82 -13.80
CA ALA A 43 0.22 -8.70 -12.70
C ALA A 43 -0.20 -10.15 -12.95
N LYS A 44 -1.39 -10.39 -13.52
CA LYS A 44 -1.84 -11.73 -13.93
C LYS A 44 -0.98 -12.31 -15.05
N MET A 45 -0.59 -11.49 -16.03
CA MET A 45 0.27 -11.92 -17.14
C MET A 45 1.68 -12.29 -16.68
N ILE A 46 2.24 -11.56 -15.70
CA ILE A 46 3.55 -11.89 -15.10
C ILE A 46 3.45 -13.16 -14.25
N GLY A 47 2.38 -13.30 -13.46
CA GLY A 47 2.20 -14.40 -12.54
C GLY A 47 3.26 -14.42 -11.42
N ASN A 48 3.45 -15.59 -10.78
CA ASN A 48 4.56 -15.89 -9.87
C ASN A 48 4.87 -14.85 -8.78
N GLY A 49 3.84 -14.23 -8.20
CA GLY A 49 3.99 -13.28 -7.09
C GLY A 49 4.08 -11.82 -7.51
N ALA A 50 3.81 -11.48 -8.78
CA ALA A 50 3.51 -10.11 -9.16
C ALA A 50 2.20 -9.64 -8.50
N ARG A 51 2.20 -8.40 -8.02
CA ARG A 51 1.08 -7.79 -7.29
C ARG A 51 0.67 -6.50 -7.95
N ALA A 52 -0.61 -6.36 -8.28
CA ALA A 52 -1.16 -5.07 -8.65
C ALA A 52 -1.38 -4.24 -7.40
N VAL A 53 -0.90 -3.01 -7.42
CA VAL A 53 -0.92 -2.06 -6.32
C VAL A 53 -1.76 -0.86 -6.73
N TYR A 54 -2.42 -0.24 -5.76
CA TYR A 54 -3.18 0.99 -5.93
C TYR A 54 -2.80 1.95 -4.81
N GLY A 55 -2.56 3.22 -5.17
CA GLY A 55 -2.12 4.22 -4.22
C GLY A 55 -1.97 5.57 -4.90
N LYS A 56 -1.05 6.40 -4.42
CA LYS A 56 -0.73 7.69 -5.02
C LYS A 56 0.56 7.67 -5.81
N TYR A 57 0.57 8.42 -6.90
CA TYR A 57 1.77 8.74 -7.66
C TYR A 57 2.20 10.19 -7.38
N HIS A 58 3.46 10.38 -7.03
CA HIS A 58 4.08 11.64 -6.60
C HIS A 58 5.21 12.13 -7.52
N GLY A 59 5.45 11.46 -8.66
CA GLY A 59 6.57 11.79 -9.53
C GLY A 59 6.43 13.11 -10.29
N SER A 60 7.30 13.30 -11.28
CA SER A 60 7.41 14.57 -12.03
C SER A 60 6.10 14.94 -12.76
N ASN A 61 5.84 16.25 -12.87
CA ASN A 61 4.65 16.87 -13.49
C ASN A 61 3.31 16.69 -12.74
N VAL A 62 3.37 16.31 -11.45
CA VAL A 62 2.23 16.33 -10.51
C VAL A 62 1.78 17.77 -10.16
N GLU A 63 2.56 18.80 -10.51
CA GLU A 63 2.29 20.23 -10.30
C GLU A 63 1.05 20.80 -11.05
N ARG A 64 0.16 19.97 -11.59
CA ARG A 64 -1.16 20.45 -12.04
C ARG A 64 -2.03 20.63 -10.79
N PRO A 65 -2.28 21.88 -10.33
CA PRO A 65 -2.86 22.18 -9.01
C PRO A 65 -4.31 21.70 -8.81
N ASN A 66 -4.92 21.07 -9.82
CA ASN A 66 -6.34 20.66 -9.82
C ASN A 66 -6.55 19.15 -9.97
N ILE A 67 -5.51 18.31 -9.96
CA ILE A 67 -5.69 16.86 -9.98
C ILE A 67 -5.69 16.36 -8.54
N LEU A 68 -6.76 16.68 -7.81
CA LEU A 68 -7.04 16.24 -6.42
C LEU A 68 -6.99 14.71 -6.20
N PHE A 69 -6.73 13.92 -7.24
CA PHE A 69 -6.74 12.47 -7.21
C PHE A 69 -5.63 11.88 -8.09
N HIS A 70 -4.37 11.99 -7.65
CA HIS A 70 -3.24 11.19 -8.20
C HIS A 70 -3.33 9.70 -7.85
N ARG A 71 -4.55 9.17 -7.74
CA ARG A 71 -4.76 7.74 -7.51
C ARG A 71 -4.33 6.99 -8.73
N HIS A 72 -3.42 6.05 -8.54
CA HIS A 72 -2.73 5.37 -9.61
C HIS A 72 -2.51 3.90 -9.28
N GLY A 73 -2.43 3.07 -10.31
CA GLY A 73 -2.19 1.64 -10.17
C GLY A 73 -0.95 1.20 -10.91
N TRP A 74 -0.10 0.41 -10.25
CA TRP A 74 1.14 -0.15 -10.80
C TRP A 74 1.28 -1.63 -10.44
N VAL A 75 2.34 -2.28 -10.91
CA VAL A 75 2.65 -3.66 -10.55
C VAL A 75 3.97 -3.72 -9.79
N GLU A 76 4.00 -4.39 -8.65
CA GLU A 76 5.22 -4.75 -7.96
C GLU A 76 5.57 -6.21 -8.20
N TYR A 77 6.82 -6.47 -8.56
CA TYR A 77 7.33 -7.81 -8.74
C TYR A 77 8.83 -7.85 -8.47
N LYS A 78 9.24 -8.71 -7.51
CA LYS A 78 10.66 -8.92 -7.14
C LYS A 78 11.44 -7.63 -6.85
N GLY A 79 10.81 -6.68 -6.14
CA GLY A 79 11.45 -5.41 -5.79
C GLY A 79 11.52 -4.40 -6.94
N THR A 80 10.80 -4.65 -8.04
CA THR A 80 10.69 -3.72 -9.17
C THR A 80 9.22 -3.31 -9.34
N ILE A 81 8.98 -2.01 -9.49
CA ILE A 81 7.72 -1.47 -9.96
C ILE A 81 7.72 -1.49 -11.49
N PHE A 82 6.62 -1.93 -12.07
CA PHE A 82 6.29 -1.77 -13.48
C PHE A 82 5.02 -0.94 -13.59
N ASP A 83 5.09 0.14 -14.36
CA ASP A 83 3.97 1.04 -14.57
C ASP A 83 3.66 1.19 -16.07
N PRO A 84 2.59 0.53 -16.55
CA PRO A 84 2.17 0.58 -17.95
C PRO A 84 1.47 1.89 -18.33
N THR A 85 1.21 2.77 -17.36
CA THR A 85 0.35 3.94 -17.52
C THR A 85 0.98 5.23 -16.98
N ARG A 86 2.22 5.19 -16.47
CA ARG A 86 2.98 6.35 -15.99
C ARG A 86 3.05 7.50 -16.99
N TRP A 87 3.25 7.17 -18.26
CA TRP A 87 3.35 8.12 -19.37
C TRP A 87 2.16 9.08 -19.47
N VAL A 88 0.99 8.72 -18.91
CA VAL A 88 -0.20 9.57 -18.83
C VAL A 88 0.05 10.79 -17.94
N PHE A 89 0.79 10.64 -16.84
CA PHE A 89 1.13 11.75 -15.94
C PHE A 89 2.31 12.57 -16.45
N GLU A 90 3.25 11.91 -17.12
CA GLU A 90 4.44 12.57 -17.65
C GLU A 90 4.19 13.37 -18.92
N ASP A 91 3.00 13.22 -19.53
CA ASP A 91 2.67 13.75 -20.86
C ASP A 91 3.70 13.31 -21.93
N LYS A 92 4.09 12.03 -21.87
CA LYS A 92 5.06 11.42 -22.80
C LYS A 92 4.41 10.37 -23.70
N LYS A 93 5.15 9.98 -24.74
CA LYS A 93 4.77 8.84 -25.58
C LYS A 93 4.58 7.57 -24.72
N PRO A 94 3.60 6.71 -25.06
CA PRO A 94 3.34 5.48 -24.31
C PRO A 94 4.58 4.61 -24.16
N HIS A 95 4.93 4.32 -22.91
CA HIS A 95 6.07 3.47 -22.56
C HIS A 95 5.77 2.68 -21.28
N MET A 96 6.42 1.53 -21.12
CA MET A 96 6.43 0.81 -19.85
C MET A 96 7.54 1.42 -19.01
N TRP A 97 7.19 2.02 -17.88
CA TRP A 97 8.20 2.44 -16.92
C TRP A 97 8.54 1.28 -15.98
N SER A 98 9.81 1.20 -15.57
CA SER A 98 10.25 0.28 -14.53
C SER A 98 11.29 0.94 -13.62
N GLY A 99 11.20 0.69 -12.32
CA GLY A 99 12.14 1.19 -11.33
C GLY A 99 12.07 0.41 -10.02
N PRO A 100 12.84 0.80 -9.00
CA PRO A 100 12.89 0.06 -7.75
C PRO A 100 11.59 0.25 -6.93
N ALA A 101 11.22 -0.75 -6.13
CA ALA A 101 9.95 -0.75 -5.38
C ALA A 101 9.92 0.20 -4.18
N ASP A 102 11.06 0.71 -3.77
CA ASP A 102 11.23 1.75 -2.74
C ASP A 102 11.23 3.17 -3.34
N SER A 103 10.85 3.32 -4.61
CA SER A 103 10.73 4.65 -5.23
C SER A 103 9.76 5.55 -4.48
N ASP A 104 10.26 6.73 -4.10
CA ASP A 104 9.47 7.77 -3.43
C ASP A 104 8.31 8.33 -4.26
N GLU A 105 8.29 8.03 -5.55
CA GLU A 105 7.21 8.45 -6.45
C GLU A 105 5.93 7.62 -6.28
N TYR A 106 5.98 6.46 -5.60
CA TYR A 106 4.82 5.58 -5.44
C TYR A 106 4.50 5.34 -3.97
N ASP A 107 3.25 5.62 -3.61
CA ASP A 107 2.77 5.54 -2.24
C ASP A 107 1.51 4.68 -2.15
N GLU A 108 1.71 3.38 -1.93
CA GLU A 108 0.61 2.44 -1.66
C GLU A 108 -0.23 2.94 -0.48
N GLY A 109 -1.56 2.96 -0.59
CA GLY A 109 -2.43 3.38 0.52
C GLY A 109 -2.41 4.88 0.85
N SER A 110 -1.63 5.70 0.13
CA SER A 110 -1.50 7.15 0.38
C SER A 110 -0.92 7.48 1.76
N TRP A 111 0.01 6.65 2.27
CA TRP A 111 0.58 6.81 3.61
C TRP A 111 1.31 8.12 3.83
N LYS A 112 1.93 8.70 2.80
CA LYS A 112 2.57 10.03 2.88
C LYS A 112 1.58 11.14 3.18
N MET A 113 0.28 10.96 2.88
CA MET A 113 -0.73 11.91 3.33
C MET A 113 -0.90 11.92 4.84
N LEU A 114 -0.74 10.78 5.51
CA LEU A 114 -0.89 10.70 6.96
C LEU A 114 0.26 11.39 7.70
N GLU A 115 1.35 11.66 7.00
CA GLU A 115 2.50 12.43 7.48
C GLU A 115 2.30 13.94 7.33
N ASP A 116 1.37 14.37 6.46
CA ASP A 116 1.04 15.78 6.28
C ASP A 116 0.26 16.29 7.51
N PRO A 117 0.71 17.37 8.16
CA PRO A 117 0.06 17.94 9.34
C PRO A 117 -1.44 18.24 9.16
N ILE A 118 -1.90 18.51 7.93
CA ILE A 118 -3.30 18.80 7.62
C ILE A 118 -4.19 17.56 7.81
N PHE A 119 -3.66 16.36 7.55
CA PHE A 119 -4.40 15.10 7.66
C PHE A 119 -4.03 14.30 8.91
N LYS A 120 -3.09 14.79 9.72
CA LYS A 120 -2.68 14.15 10.97
C LYS A 120 -3.87 14.13 11.94
N ILE A 121 -4.29 12.92 12.31
CA ILE A 121 -5.31 12.73 13.34
C ILE A 121 -4.72 13.18 14.67
N GLU A 122 -5.49 13.91 15.47
CA GLU A 122 -5.05 14.29 16.82
C GLU A 122 -4.95 13.06 17.72
N GLN A 123 -3.93 13.04 18.58
CA GLN A 123 -3.81 11.98 19.58
C GLN A 123 -4.99 12.05 20.56
N PRO A 124 -5.68 10.92 20.82
CA PRO A 124 -6.81 10.92 21.73
C PRO A 124 -6.35 11.15 23.17
N LYS A 125 -7.14 11.91 23.93
CA LYS A 125 -6.95 12.08 25.37
C LYS A 125 -7.58 10.90 26.11
N ARG A 126 -6.90 10.33 27.11
CA ARG A 126 -7.39 9.19 27.91
C ARG A 126 -8.51 9.52 28.92
N GLU A 127 -9.01 10.75 28.96
CA GLU A 127 -9.86 11.22 30.07
C GLU A 127 -11.10 10.34 30.25
N ASN A 128 -11.18 9.65 31.39
CA ASN A 128 -12.27 8.75 31.79
C ASN A 128 -12.52 7.56 30.84
N GLU A 129 -11.55 7.17 30.02
CA GLU A 129 -11.70 6.03 29.11
C GLU A 129 -11.31 4.70 29.76
N LYS A 130 -11.98 3.63 29.35
CA LYS A 130 -11.67 2.27 29.79
C LYS A 130 -10.35 1.81 29.17
N LEU A 131 -9.38 1.47 30.02
CA LEU A 131 -8.12 0.87 29.60
C LEU A 131 -8.30 -0.62 29.29
N ILE A 132 -7.63 -1.06 28.23
CA ILE A 132 -7.50 -2.46 27.83
C ILE A 132 -6.06 -2.88 28.09
N PHE A 133 -5.87 -4.01 28.77
CA PHE A 133 -4.56 -4.63 28.92
C PHE A 133 -4.12 -5.26 27.60
N LEU A 134 -2.88 -4.99 27.20
CA LEU A 134 -2.30 -5.48 25.96
C LEU A 134 -1.07 -6.33 26.29
N ASP A 135 -1.19 -7.62 26.01
CA ASP A 135 -0.10 -8.58 26.12
C ASP A 135 0.62 -8.65 24.78
N TRP A 136 1.67 -7.86 24.60
CA TRP A 136 2.40 -7.80 23.33
C TRP A 136 3.39 -8.97 23.24
N GLU A 137 3.38 -9.69 22.12
CA GLU A 137 4.38 -10.73 21.84
C GLU A 137 5.75 -10.11 21.60
N THR A 138 5.79 -8.93 20.98
CA THR A 138 7.02 -8.19 20.74
C THR A 138 7.39 -7.33 21.96
N PRO A 139 8.50 -7.62 22.68
CA PRO A 139 8.81 -6.92 23.93
C PRO A 139 9.10 -5.44 23.79
N TRP A 140 9.55 -4.99 22.61
CA TRP A 140 9.87 -3.58 22.35
C TRP A 140 8.69 -2.77 21.79
N LEU A 141 7.61 -3.42 21.35
CA LEU A 141 6.41 -2.73 20.85
C LEU A 141 5.79 -1.79 21.90
N PRO A 142 5.67 -2.16 23.19
CA PRO A 142 5.23 -1.22 24.22
C PRO A 142 6.09 0.05 24.28
N LEU A 143 7.43 -0.09 24.16
CA LEU A 143 8.36 1.04 24.24
C LEU A 143 8.20 1.96 23.02
N PHE A 144 8.16 1.38 21.82
CA PHE A 144 7.91 2.11 20.58
C PHE A 144 6.58 2.89 20.64
N LEU A 145 5.51 2.27 21.14
CA LEU A 145 4.23 2.95 21.32
C LEU A 145 4.30 4.06 22.37
N SER A 146 5.12 3.92 23.41
CA SER A 146 5.30 4.96 24.44
C SER A 146 5.94 6.21 23.84
N GLU A 147 6.97 6.03 23.01
CA GLU A 147 7.61 7.11 22.26
C GLU A 147 6.63 7.81 21.30
N LEU A 148 5.75 7.05 20.64
CA LEU A 148 4.75 7.58 19.73
C LEU A 148 3.75 8.53 20.41
N PHE A 149 3.36 8.24 21.65
CA PHE A 149 2.45 9.08 22.44
C PHE A 149 3.18 10.19 23.22
N ASP A 150 4.50 10.35 23.04
CA ASP A 150 5.36 11.23 23.85
C ASP A 150 5.12 11.03 25.36
N ASP A 151 4.99 9.76 25.73
CA ASP A 151 4.53 9.36 27.05
C ASP A 151 5.64 8.62 27.80
N SER A 152 5.86 9.02 29.05
CA SER A 152 6.79 8.35 29.95
C SER A 152 6.32 6.96 30.40
N ARG A 153 5.09 6.57 30.08
CA ARG A 153 4.50 5.26 30.45
C ARG A 153 4.81 4.20 29.41
N ILE A 154 5.18 3.01 29.87
CA ILE A 154 5.24 1.81 29.02
C ILE A 154 3.81 1.44 28.57
N CYS A 155 3.54 1.49 27.26
CA CYS A 155 2.24 1.17 26.64
C CYS A 155 1.86 -0.32 26.73
N THR A 156 1.63 -0.81 27.94
CA THR A 156 1.01 -2.11 28.26
C THR A 156 -0.51 -2.02 28.37
N HIS A 157 -1.05 -0.80 28.40
CA HIS A 157 -2.47 -0.52 28.46
C HIS A 157 -2.82 0.64 27.54
N MET A 158 -3.90 0.50 26.79
CA MET A 158 -4.39 1.56 25.91
C MET A 158 -5.91 1.60 25.89
N THR A 159 -6.47 2.72 25.50
CA THR A 159 -7.90 2.85 25.23
C THR A 159 -8.21 2.36 23.80
N PRO A 160 -9.49 2.03 23.49
CA PRO A 160 -9.89 1.73 22.11
C PRO A 160 -9.53 2.85 21.13
N MET A 161 -9.61 4.12 21.56
CA MET A 161 -9.30 5.26 20.70
C MET A 161 -7.81 5.40 20.42
N GLU A 162 -6.96 5.11 21.40
CA GLU A 162 -5.51 5.05 21.18
C GLU A 162 -5.13 3.91 20.21
N LEU A 163 -5.77 2.74 20.34
CA LEU A 163 -5.58 1.64 19.38
C LEU A 163 -6.05 2.02 17.97
N HIS A 164 -7.19 2.72 17.88
CA HIS A 164 -7.67 3.27 16.61
C HIS A 164 -6.67 4.28 16.02
N TYR A 165 -6.12 5.18 16.83
CA TYR A 165 -5.07 6.12 16.42
C TYR A 165 -3.84 5.40 15.88
N VAL A 166 -3.33 4.38 16.60
CA VAL A 166 -2.19 3.55 16.13
C VAL A 166 -2.51 2.85 14.81
N ALA A 167 -3.74 2.35 14.64
CA ALA A 167 -4.15 1.70 13.38
C ALA A 167 -4.21 2.65 12.18
N HIS A 168 -4.36 3.96 12.44
CA HIS A 168 -4.38 5.01 11.43
C HIS A 168 -3.00 5.59 11.15
N ILE A 169 -1.95 5.16 11.86
CA ILE A 169 -0.58 5.48 11.47
C ILE A 169 -0.16 4.57 10.32
N SER A 170 0.67 5.11 9.42
CA SER A 170 1.25 4.37 8.30
C SER A 170 1.83 3.03 8.80
N PRO A 171 1.42 1.90 8.21
CA PRO A 171 1.98 0.59 8.57
C PRO A 171 3.50 0.48 8.37
N LYS A 172 4.09 1.34 7.54
CA LYS A 172 5.55 1.48 7.37
C LYS A 172 6.20 2.08 8.61
N HIS A 173 5.56 3.05 9.26
CA HIS A 173 6.02 3.64 10.51
C HIS A 173 5.93 2.68 11.69
N LEU A 174 5.02 1.70 11.65
CA LEU A 174 4.94 0.64 12.65
C LEU A 174 6.04 -0.43 12.49
N ASP A 175 7.04 -0.23 11.63
CA ASP A 175 8.23 -1.08 11.42
C ASP A 175 7.96 -2.60 11.37
N GLY A 176 6.87 -3.00 10.70
CA GLY A 176 6.48 -4.42 10.58
C GLY A 176 5.69 -4.97 11.78
N HIS A 177 5.49 -4.19 12.85
CA HIS A 177 4.63 -4.53 13.99
C HIS A 177 3.13 -4.34 13.73
N SER A 178 2.77 -3.77 12.56
CA SER A 178 1.37 -3.59 12.15
C SER A 178 0.57 -4.90 12.18
N ILE A 179 1.19 -6.05 11.88
CA ILE A 179 0.54 -7.36 11.95
C ILE A 179 0.07 -7.66 13.38
N GLU A 180 0.96 -7.54 14.36
CA GLU A 180 0.68 -7.82 15.76
C GLU A 180 -0.38 -6.88 16.33
N VAL A 181 -0.25 -5.58 16.06
CA VAL A 181 -1.24 -4.56 16.46
C VAL A 181 -2.62 -4.93 15.92
N TYR A 182 -2.71 -5.27 14.63
CA TYR A 182 -3.99 -5.57 13.99
C TYR A 182 -4.57 -6.91 14.43
N GLU A 183 -3.74 -7.92 14.72
CA GLU A 183 -4.20 -9.17 15.32
C GLU A 183 -4.77 -8.95 16.72
N ARG A 184 -4.08 -8.18 17.57
CA ARG A 184 -4.56 -7.84 18.91
C ARG A 184 -5.87 -7.06 18.87
N MET A 185 -5.99 -6.07 17.98
CA MET A 185 -7.25 -5.34 17.79
C MET A 185 -8.41 -6.25 17.35
N ARG A 186 -8.16 -7.25 16.51
CA ARG A 186 -9.19 -8.21 16.10
C ARG A 186 -9.65 -9.09 17.26
N GLU A 187 -8.73 -9.57 18.10
CA GLU A 187 -9.05 -10.35 19.31
C GLU A 187 -9.91 -9.55 20.28
N LEU A 188 -9.66 -8.25 20.38
CA LEU A 188 -10.43 -7.29 21.18
C LEU A 188 -11.76 -6.87 20.53
N LYS A 189 -12.12 -7.46 19.38
CA LYS A 189 -13.32 -7.12 18.57
C LYS A 189 -13.33 -5.67 18.05
N LEU A 190 -12.15 -5.06 17.94
CA LEU A 190 -11.94 -3.72 17.38
C LEU A 190 -11.49 -3.77 15.91
N GLY A 191 -11.57 -4.92 15.23
CA GLY A 191 -11.09 -5.06 13.84
C GLY A 191 -11.72 -4.08 12.83
N ALA A 192 -12.95 -3.62 13.09
CA ALA A 192 -13.63 -2.62 12.26
C ALA A 192 -12.96 -1.22 12.30
N MET A 193 -12.12 -0.96 13.32
CA MET A 193 -11.38 0.29 13.49
C MET A 193 -10.08 0.34 12.68
N ILE A 194 -9.70 -0.75 12.00
CA ILE A 194 -8.47 -0.80 11.21
C ILE A 194 -8.79 -0.37 9.77
N PRO A 195 -8.13 0.67 9.21
CA PRO A 195 -8.34 1.06 7.82
C PRO A 195 -8.12 -0.11 6.85
N MET A 196 -8.99 -0.22 5.85
CA MET A 196 -8.96 -1.35 4.90
C MET A 196 -7.62 -1.48 4.18
N ASP A 197 -7.04 -0.36 3.75
CA ASP A 197 -5.74 -0.34 3.08
C ASP A 197 -4.62 -0.86 4.01
N SER A 198 -4.69 -0.53 5.31
CA SER A 198 -3.74 -1.01 6.32
C SER A 198 -3.88 -2.52 6.53
N GLN A 199 -5.13 -3.03 6.54
CA GLN A 199 -5.39 -4.47 6.62
C GLN A 199 -4.80 -5.21 5.41
N LEU A 200 -5.05 -4.71 4.19
CA LEU A 200 -4.54 -5.32 2.96
C LEU A 200 -3.01 -5.33 2.92
N TYR A 201 -2.38 -4.24 3.37
CA TYR A 201 -0.92 -4.15 3.46
C TYR A 201 -0.36 -5.18 4.45
N ALA A 202 -0.89 -5.25 5.68
CA ALA A 202 -0.44 -6.20 6.68
C ALA A 202 -0.63 -7.67 6.23
N ASP A 203 -1.75 -7.98 5.56
CA ASP A 203 -1.99 -9.30 4.97
C ASP A 203 -0.97 -9.64 3.88
N SER A 204 -0.52 -8.64 3.12
CA SER A 204 0.52 -8.82 2.10
C SER A 204 1.86 -9.20 2.73
N LEU A 205 2.25 -8.52 3.81
CA LEU A 205 3.46 -8.81 4.58
C LEU A 205 3.40 -10.22 5.19
N ARG A 206 2.25 -10.60 5.77
CA ARG A 206 2.04 -11.93 6.33
C ARG A 206 2.18 -13.03 5.27
N LYS A 207 1.62 -12.82 4.07
CA LYS A 207 1.76 -13.75 2.94
C LYS A 207 3.20 -13.84 2.45
N ALA A 208 3.94 -12.73 2.45
CA ALA A 208 5.36 -12.71 2.10
C ALA A 208 6.21 -13.50 3.12
N ALA A 209 5.97 -13.29 4.43
CA ALA A 209 6.66 -13.99 5.50
C ALA A 209 6.44 -15.52 5.45
N LYS A 210 5.21 -15.98 5.20
CA LYS A 210 4.88 -17.41 5.05
C LYS A 210 5.54 -18.07 3.83
N LYS A 211 5.80 -17.31 2.76
CA LYS A 211 6.44 -17.81 1.52
C LYS A 211 7.97 -17.86 1.59
N SER A 212 8.56 -17.25 2.62
CA SER A 212 10.00 -17.28 2.86
C SER A 212 10.28 -18.22 4.04
N PRO A 213 10.24 -19.56 3.86
CA PRO A 213 10.71 -20.44 4.90
C PRO A 213 12.18 -20.09 5.11
N ARG A 214 12.51 -19.65 6.33
CA ARG A 214 13.87 -19.40 6.78
C ARG A 214 14.75 -20.50 6.21
N ARG A 215 15.70 -20.14 5.33
CA ARG A 215 16.87 -20.98 5.07
C ARG A 215 17.51 -21.19 6.44
N LYS A 216 17.19 -22.31 7.08
CA LYS A 216 17.89 -22.77 8.28
C LYS A 216 19.35 -22.89 7.85
N LYS A 217 20.20 -22.02 8.40
CA LYS A 217 21.63 -22.23 8.44
C LYS A 217 21.92 -23.31 9.48
#